data_AF-A0A0J6WP14-F1
#
_entry.id   AF-A0A0J6WP14-F1
#
_cell.length_a   1.000
_cell.length_b   1.000
_cell.length_c   1.000
_cell.angle_alpha   90.00
_cell.angle_beta   90.00
_cell.angle_gamma   90.00
#
_symmetry.space_group_name_H-M   'P 1'
#
loop_
_entity.id
_entity.type
_entity.pdbx_description
1 polymer ?
#
loop_
_entity_poly.entity_id
_entity_poly.type
_entity_poly.pdbx_seq_one_letter_code
_entity_poly.pdbx_strand_id
1 'polypeptide(L)' 'MAKRIIKTYDQEFKSQAVKLAQEIGGHKAATELGLPDSTIYTWVKAFKEGRLDAKDA' A
#
# COMPACT_ATOMS: atom_id res chain seq x y z
N MET A 1 -15.28 -25.84 1.03
CA MET A 1 -15.14 -24.44 1.50
C MET A 1 -13.91 -23.84 0.83
N ALA A 2 -14.09 -23.03 -0.22
CA ALA A 2 -12.94 -22.41 -0.90
C ALA A 2 -12.25 -21.45 0.07
N LYS A 3 -11.02 -21.79 0.49
CA LYS A 3 -10.20 -20.94 1.35
C LYS A 3 -9.96 -19.65 0.58
N ARG A 4 -10.64 -18.57 0.97
CA ARG A 4 -10.36 -17.23 0.42
C ARG A 4 -8.89 -16.99 0.67
N ILE A 5 -8.07 -17.07 -0.37
CA ILE A 5 -6.64 -16.74 -0.28
C ILE A 5 -6.64 -15.22 -0.12
N ILE A 6 -6.68 -14.76 1.12
CA ILE A 6 -6.44 -13.37 1.44
C ILE A 6 -4.96 -13.20 1.11
N LYS A 7 -4.65 -12.59 -0.05
CA LYS A 7 -3.30 -12.11 -0.33
C LYS A 7 -3.02 -11.02 0.70
N THR A 8 -2.58 -11.41 1.89
CA THR A 8 -2.08 -10.51 2.91
C THR A 8 -0.78 -9.96 2.37
N TYR A 9 -0.81 -8.71 1.93
CA TYR A 9 0.40 -7.95 1.67
C TYR A 9 1.12 -7.74 3.00
N ASP A 10 2.40 -8.06 3.02
CA ASP A 10 3.28 -7.77 4.15
C ASP A 10 3.17 -6.30 4.54
N GLN A 11 3.31 -6.03 5.84
CA GLN A 11 3.28 -4.65 6.31
C GLN A 11 4.41 -3.84 5.70
N GLU A 12 5.59 -4.43 5.55
CA GLU A 12 6.74 -3.82 4.89
C GLU A 12 6.42 -3.40 3.46
N PHE A 13 5.75 -4.26 2.69
CA PHE A 13 5.31 -3.95 1.34
C PHE A 13 4.31 -2.79 1.31
N LYS A 14 3.37 -2.73 2.26
CA LYS A 14 2.42 -1.61 2.38
C LYS A 14 3.15 -0.31 2.75
N SER A 15 4.13 -0.37 3.65
CA SER A 15 4.97 0.77 4.04
C SER A 15 5.75 1.31 2.87
N GLN A 16 6.43 0.44 2.11
CA GLN A 16 7.14 0.81 0.88
C GLN A 16 6.21 1.44 -0.15
N ALA A 17 5.02 0.86 -0.34
CA ALA A 17 4.04 1.39 -1.28
C ALA A 17 3.54 2.79 -0.92
N VAL A 18 3.33 3.03 0.38
CA VAL A 18 2.92 4.34 0.90
C VAL A 18 4.05 5.36 0.84
N LYS A 19 5.30 4.94 1.10
CA LYS A 19 6.49 5.80 0.99
C LYS A 19 6.73 6.21 -0.46
N LEU A 20 6.73 5.24 -1.38
CA LEU A 20 6.83 5.49 -2.82
C LEU A 20 5.71 6.41 -3.31
N ALA A 21 4.48 6.18 -2.87
CA ALA A 21 3.34 7.04 -3.22
C ALA A 21 3.48 8.49 -2.71
N GLN A 22 4.20 8.73 -1.61
CA GLN A 22 4.52 10.08 -1.12
C GLN A 22 5.65 10.73 -1.92
N GLU A 23 6.66 9.97 -2.37
CA GLU A 23 7.81 10.50 -3.11
C GLU A 23 7.50 10.77 -4.58
N ILE A 24 6.87 9.82 -5.29
CA ILE A 24 6.63 9.90 -6.75
C ILE A 24 5.16 10.15 -7.11
N GLY A 25 4.26 10.13 -6.13
CA GLY A 25 2.82 10.23 -6.30
C GLY A 25 2.13 8.87 -6.44
N GLY A 26 0.95 8.72 -5.82
CA GLY A 26 0.24 7.44 -5.69
C GLY A 26 -0.07 6.72 -7.01
N HIS A 27 -0.31 7.45 -8.10
CA HIS A 27 -0.56 6.84 -9.41
C HIS A 27 0.70 6.19 -10.01
N LYS A 28 1.86 6.85 -9.91
CA LYS A 28 3.13 6.26 -10.39
C LYS A 28 3.55 5.08 -9.52
N ALA A 29 3.37 5.19 -8.21
CA ALA A 29 3.64 4.10 -7.27
C ALA A 29 2.76 2.87 -7.55
N ALA A 30 1.49 3.08 -7.92
CA ALA A 30 0.61 1.99 -8.33
C ALA A 30 1.13 1.26 -9.57
N THR A 31 1.56 2.00 -10.60
CA THR A 31 2.13 1.43 -11.83
C THR A 31 3.42 0.66 -11.57
N GLU A 32 4.35 1.23 -10.80
CA GLU A 32 5.64 0.59 -10.45
C GLU A 32 5.43 -0.71 -9.67
N LEU A 33 4.48 -0.73 -8.74
CA LEU A 33 4.19 -1.90 -7.91
C LEU A 33 3.24 -2.89 -8.58
N GLY A 34 2.73 -2.59 -9.77
CA GLY A 34 1.72 -3.40 -10.46
C GLY A 34 0.41 -3.52 -9.65
N LEU A 35 0.13 -2.53 -8.81
CA LEU A 35 -1.05 -2.50 -7.96
C LEU A 35 -2.14 -1.61 -8.58
N PRO A 36 -3.42 -1.88 -8.26
CA PRO A 36 -4.48 -0.94 -8.55
C PRO A 36 -4.23 0.39 -7.85
N ASP A 37 -4.50 1.50 -8.54
CA ASP A 37 -4.46 2.85 -7.96
C ASP A 37 -5.33 2.96 -6.70
N SER A 38 -6.48 2.29 -6.71
CA SER A 38 -7.41 2.21 -5.57
C SER A 38 -6.78 1.58 -4.33
N THR A 39 -5.88 0.61 -4.51
CA THR A 39 -5.19 -0.08 -3.42
C THR A 39 -4.16 0.84 -2.77
N ILE A 40 -3.33 1.49 -3.58
CA ILE A 40 -2.38 2.49 -3.10
C ILE A 40 -3.11 3.64 -2.41
N TYR A 41 -4.21 4.13 -2.99
CA TYR A 41 -4.99 5.21 -2.41
C TYR A 41 -5.58 4.83 -1.05
N THR A 42 -6.06 3.60 -0.90
CA THR A 42 -6.55 3.07 0.38
C THR A 42 -5.44 3.02 1.42
N TRP A 43 -4.23 2.59 1.05
CA TRP A 43 -3.10 2.52 1.99
C TRP A 43 -2.55 3.89 2.36
N VAL A 44 -2.42 4.81 1.39
CA VAL A 44 -2.03 6.20 1.64
C VAL A 44 -3.06 6.91 2.52
N LYS A 45 -4.36 6.65 2.31
CA LYS A 45 -5.42 7.18 3.18
C LYS A 45 -5.34 6.60 4.59
N ALA A 46 -5.15 5.29 4.73
CA ALA A 46 -4.96 4.64 6.02
C ALA A 46 -3.71 5.16 6.75
N PHE A 47 -2.64 5.48 6.02
CA PHE A 47 -1.45 6.12 6.55
C PHE A 47 -1.73 7.53 7.07
N LYS A 48 -2.47 8.35 6.30
CA LYS A 48 -2.91 9.69 6.76
C LYS A 48 -3.83 9.64 7.97
N GLU A 49 -4.67 8.62 8.08
CA GLU A 49 -5.53 8.39 9.24
C GLU A 49 -4.77 7.80 10.45
N GLY A 50 -3.45 7.54 10.34
CA GLY A 50 -2.65 6.91 11.40
C GLY A 50 -3.00 5.44 11.66
N ARG A 51 -3.79 4.82 10.77
CA ARG A 51 -4.19 3.40 10.83
C ARG A 51 -3.18 2.47 10.17
N LEU A 52 -2.22 3.02 9.45
CA LEU A 52 -1.16 2.30 8.78
C LEU A 52 0.13 3.06 9.08
N ASP A 53 1.06 2.42 9.78
CA ASP A 53 2.35 3.02 10.09
C ASP A 53 3.31 2.62 8.95
N ALA A 54 3.81 3.59 8.19
CA ALA A 54 4.86 3.34 7.19
C ALA A 54 6.23 3.23 7.89
N LYS A 55 6.28 2.48 8.99
CA LYS A 55 7.51 2.27 9.72
C LYS A 55 8.39 1.35 8.91
N ASP A 56 9.44 1.97 8.39
CA ASP A 56 10.70 1.33 8.04
C ASP A 56 11.11 0.42 9.23
N ALA A 57 11.18 -0.89 8.98
CA ALA A 57 11.91 -1.82 9.82
C ALA A 57 13.39 -1.82 9.42
#